data_AF-A0A3M6ZH99-F1
#
_entry.id   AF-A0A3M6ZH99-F1
#
_cell.length_a   1.000
_cell.length_b   1.000
_cell.length_c   1.000
_cell.angle_alpha   90.00
_cell.angle_beta   90.00
_cell.angle_gamma   90.00
#
_symmetry.space_group_name_H-M   'P 1'
#
loop_
_entity.id
_entity.type
_entity.pdbx_description
1 polymer ?
#
loop_
_entity_poly.entity_id
_entity_poly.type
_entity_poly.pdbx_seq_one_letter_code
_entity_poly.pdbx_strand_id
1 'polypeptide(L)'
;MVQKVYITYNQVHKMCQDSAVRILHDFTPNLMIAIGGGGYVPARILRSFLKKPGSPNIPIQAIGLSLYESLGTSDETQVEQPGTKVTRTQWLDLGSLEMANLIGKNVLIVDEVDDTRTTLEY
;
A
#
# COMPACT_ATOMS: atom_id res chain seq x y z
N MET A 1 -16.16 9.07 22.45
CA MET A 1 -14.72 9.39 22.51
C MET A 1 -14.03 8.53 21.46
N VAL A 2 -13.15 9.10 20.64
CA VAL A 2 -12.36 8.33 19.68
C VAL A 2 -11.24 7.62 20.43
N GLN A 3 -11.15 6.29 20.33
CA GLN A 3 -10.11 5.51 20.99
C GLN A 3 -8.90 5.40 20.06
N LYS A 4 -7.74 5.85 20.52
CA LYS A 4 -6.48 5.69 19.79
C LYS A 4 -5.99 4.26 19.90
N VAL A 5 -5.75 3.61 18.77
CA VAL A 5 -5.21 2.24 18.68
C VAL A 5 -3.75 2.33 18.25
N TYR A 6 -2.87 1.62 18.96
CA TYR A 6 -1.44 1.54 18.66
C TYR A 6 -1.12 0.16 18.08
N ILE A 7 -0.55 0.14 16.88
CA ILE A 7 -0.19 -1.09 16.17
C ILE A 7 1.34 -1.21 16.14
N THR A 8 1.86 -2.38 16.56
CA THR A 8 3.29 -2.68 16.55
C THR A 8 3.73 -3.25 15.21
N TYR A 9 5.02 -3.13 14.88
CA TYR A 9 5.61 -3.78 13.70
C TYR A 9 5.35 -5.29 13.65
N ASN A 10 5.39 -5.98 14.79
CA ASN A 10 5.14 -7.42 14.86
C ASN A 10 3.68 -7.76 14.51
N GLN A 11 2.73 -6.92 14.90
CA GLN A 11 1.33 -7.09 14.51
C GLN A 11 1.15 -6.92 13.00
N VAL A 12 1.72 -5.87 12.40
CA VAL A 12 1.71 -5.69 10.93
C VAL A 12 2.36 -6.88 10.24
N HIS A 13 3.50 -7.35 10.74
CA HIS A 13 4.20 -8.51 10.19
C HIS A 13 3.33 -9.77 10.18
N LYS A 14 2.63 -10.02 11.30
CA LYS A 14 1.74 -11.17 11.43
C LYS A 14 0.51 -11.06 10.53
N MET A 15 -0.09 -9.87 10.43
CA MET A 15 -1.20 -9.61 9.50
C MET A 15 -0.80 -9.87 8.04
N CYS A 16 0.40 -9.43 7.63
CA CYS A 16 0.94 -9.72 6.30
C CYS A 16 1.20 -11.21 6.09
N GLN A 17 1.76 -11.91 7.08
CA GLN A 17 1.98 -13.35 7.04
C GLN A 17 0.68 -14.11 6.78
N ASP A 18 -0.36 -13.79 7.55
CA ASP A 18 -1.63 -14.49 7.50
C ASP A 18 -2.38 -14.18 6.19
N SER A 19 -2.30 -12.93 5.72
CA SER A 19 -2.91 -12.49 4.45
C SER A 19 -2.23 -13.11 3.22
N ALA A 20 -0.92 -13.37 3.27
CA ALA A 20 -0.14 -13.88 2.14
C ALA A 20 -0.67 -15.23 1.62
N VAL A 21 -1.17 -16.09 2.51
CA VAL A 21 -1.73 -17.40 2.14
C VAL A 21 -2.90 -17.24 1.17
N ARG A 22 -3.84 -16.37 1.50
CA ARG A 22 -5.01 -16.09 0.65
C ARG A 22 -4.61 -15.37 -0.64
N ILE A 23 -3.72 -14.40 -0.56
CA ILE A 23 -3.24 -13.66 -1.74
C ILE A 23 -2.57 -14.61 -2.76
N LEU A 24 -1.79 -15.59 -2.30
CA LEU A 24 -1.17 -16.59 -3.17
C LEU A 24 -2.15 -17.58 -3.79
N HIS A 25 -3.24 -17.90 -3.09
CA HIS A 25 -4.24 -18.84 -3.56
C HIS A 25 -5.22 -18.18 -4.54
N ASP A 26 -5.74 -17.01 -4.18
CA ASP A 26 -6.84 -16.37 -4.90
C ASP A 26 -6.37 -15.41 -6.00
N PHE A 27 -5.22 -14.74 -5.81
CA PHE A 27 -4.83 -13.59 -6.64
C PHE A 27 -3.54 -13.80 -7.45
N THR A 28 -2.50 -14.42 -6.86
CA THR A 28 -1.20 -14.66 -7.53
C THR A 28 -0.59 -13.42 -8.20
N PRO A 29 -0.13 -12.42 -7.42
CA PRO A 29 0.32 -11.14 -7.96
C PRO A 29 1.58 -11.27 -8.83
N ASN A 30 1.62 -10.50 -9.92
CA ASN A 30 2.81 -10.31 -10.75
C ASN A 30 3.59 -9.04 -10.40
N LEU A 31 2.91 -8.05 -9.79
CA LEU A 31 3.45 -6.77 -9.39
C LEU A 31 2.75 -6.32 -8.11
N MET A 32 3.49 -5.67 -7.21
CA MET A 32 2.90 -4.90 -6.11
C MET A 32 3.10 -3.40 -6.36
N ILE A 33 2.07 -2.60 -6.13
CA ILE A 33 2.16 -1.15 -6.09
C ILE A 33 1.89 -0.73 -4.64
N ALA A 34 2.91 -0.18 -3.98
CA ALA A 34 2.78 0.42 -2.67
C ALA A 34 2.37 1.89 -2.82
N ILE A 35 1.27 2.27 -2.16
CA ILE A 35 0.92 3.67 -1.97
C ILE A 35 1.85 4.24 -0.89
N GLY A 36 2.44 5.39 -1.19
CA GLY A 36 3.50 6.02 -0.40
C GLY A 36 2.97 6.49 0.94
N GLY A 37 3.84 6.42 1.96
CA GLY A 37 3.45 6.61 3.36
C GLY A 37 3.42 5.27 4.06
N GLY A 38 2.24 4.70 4.31
CA GLY A 38 2.11 3.46 5.06
C GLY A 38 2.10 2.18 4.24
N GLY A 39 1.84 2.21 2.93
CA GLY A 39 1.88 1.02 2.05
C GLY A 39 3.27 0.37 1.87
N TYR A 40 4.37 1.09 2.13
CA TYR A 40 5.74 0.59 1.92
C TYR A 40 6.12 -0.59 2.80
N VAL A 41 5.85 -0.49 4.10
CA VAL A 41 6.18 -1.52 5.09
C VAL A 41 5.43 -2.84 4.80
N PRO A 42 4.08 -2.85 4.67
CA PRO A 42 3.35 -4.08 4.38
C PRO A 42 3.74 -4.67 3.02
N ALA A 43 3.95 -3.87 1.97
CA ALA A 43 4.38 -4.38 0.66
C ALA A 43 5.73 -5.11 0.76
N ARG A 44 6.69 -4.54 1.50
CA ARG A 44 8.00 -5.15 1.70
C ARG A 44 7.91 -6.44 2.51
N ILE A 45 7.08 -6.49 3.54
CA ILE A 45 6.89 -7.70 4.36
C ILE A 45 6.20 -8.79 3.54
N LEU A 46 5.10 -8.46 2.86
CA LEU A 46 4.34 -9.37 1.99
C LEU A 46 5.25 -10.03 0.97
N ARG A 47 6.17 -9.28 0.32
CA ARG A 47 7.11 -9.84 -0.66
C ARG A 47 7.89 -11.05 -0.15
N SER A 48 8.23 -11.10 1.14
CA SER A 48 8.94 -12.23 1.73
C SER A 48 8.05 -13.48 1.80
N PHE A 49 6.77 -13.31 2.14
CA PHE A 49 5.80 -14.41 2.27
C PHE A 49 5.19 -14.85 0.95
N LEU A 50 5.15 -13.96 -0.06
CA LEU A 50 4.68 -14.27 -1.40
C LEU A 50 5.75 -14.94 -2.29
N LYS A 51 7.00 -15.05 -1.80
CA LYS A 51 8.10 -15.67 -2.55
C LYS A 51 7.90 -17.17 -2.66
N LYS A 52 7.85 -17.67 -3.91
CA LYS A 52 7.82 -19.12 -4.20
C LYS A 52 9.22 -19.67 -4.49
N PRO A 53 9.55 -20.90 -4.07
CA PRO A 53 10.79 -21.56 -4.46
C PRO A 53 10.93 -21.60 -5.99
N GLY A 54 12.12 -21.28 -6.51
CA GLY A 54 12.40 -21.28 -7.94
C GLY A 54 11.78 -20.11 -8.73
N SER A 55 11.07 -19.18 -8.09
CA SER A 55 10.52 -17.98 -8.73
C SER A 55 11.30 -16.72 -8.34
N PRO A 56 11.40 -15.70 -9.22
CA PRO A 56 11.94 -14.39 -8.84
C PRO A 56 11.04 -13.73 -7.80
N ASN A 57 11.58 -12.75 -7.08
CA ASN A 57 10.78 -11.92 -6.17
C ASN A 57 9.77 -11.10 -6.98
N ILE A 58 8.58 -10.91 -6.43
CA ILE A 58 7.57 -10.01 -7.00
C ILE A 58 8.11 -8.57 -6.92
N PRO A 59 8.17 -7.83 -8.05
CA PRO A 59 8.60 -6.44 -8.05
C PRO A 59 7.64 -5.57 -7.23
N ILE A 60 8.20 -4.53 -6.59
CA ILE A 60 7.43 -3.50 -5.88
C ILE A 60 7.67 -2.18 -6.60
N GLN A 61 6.60 -1.48 -6.93
CA GLN A 61 6.63 -0.11 -7.38
C GLN A 61 5.98 0.79 -6.35
N ALA A 62 6.40 2.05 -6.33
CA ALA A 62 5.97 3.04 -5.38
C ALA A 62 5.20 4.15 -6.12
N ILE A 63 4.02 4.50 -5.64
CA ILE A 63 3.32 5.72 -6.05
C ILE A 63 3.13 6.62 -4.84
N GLY A 64 3.24 7.92 -5.05
CA GLY A 64 2.98 8.91 -4.02
C GLY A 64 1.63 9.56 -4.30
N LEU A 65 0.69 9.39 -3.36
CA LEU A 65 -0.59 10.08 -3.36
C LEU A 65 -0.64 10.96 -2.11
N SER A 66 -1.09 12.19 -2.25
CA SER A 66 -1.41 13.05 -1.11
C SER A 66 -2.86 13.47 -1.17
N LEU A 67 -3.55 13.33 -0.04
CA LEU A 67 -4.80 14.04 0.22
C LEU A 67 -4.38 15.41 0.78
N TYR A 68 -4.89 16.51 0.22
CA TYR A 68 -4.66 17.82 0.83
C TYR A 68 -5.29 17.87 2.22
N GLU A 69 -4.50 17.63 3.25
CA GLU A 69 -4.88 17.91 4.63
C GLU A 69 -4.94 19.43 4.80
N SER A 70 -6.10 19.95 5.21
CA SER A 70 -6.12 21.27 5.82
C SER A 70 -5.43 21.10 7.18
N LEU A 71 -4.13 21.41 7.23
CA LEU A 71 -3.36 21.49 8.47
C LEU A 71 -3.92 22.65 9.30
N GLY A 72 -5.01 22.38 10.01
CA GLY A 72 -5.51 23.20 11.10
C GLY A 72 -4.46 23.23 12.20
N THR A 73 -3.87 24.41 12.41
CA THR A 73 -3.07 24.86 13.55
C THR A 73 -2.91 23.87 14.71
N SER A 74 -1.71 23.28 14.82
CA SER A 74 -0.94 23.09 16.07
C SER A 74 -1.70 22.74 17.37
N ASP A 75 -2.62 21.78 17.34
CA ASP A 75 -3.15 21.16 18.55
C ASP A 75 -3.19 19.63 18.37
N GLU A 76 -2.30 18.92 19.07
CA GLU A 76 -2.13 17.44 19.05
C GLU A 76 -3.37 16.65 19.53
N THR A 77 -4.49 17.35 19.79
CA THR A 77 -5.75 16.79 20.26
C THR A 77 -6.84 16.72 19.19
N GLN A 78 -6.60 17.27 17.99
CA GLN A 78 -7.56 17.20 16.90
C GLN A 78 -7.36 15.95 16.04
N VAL A 79 -8.45 15.22 15.80
CA VAL A 79 -8.49 14.11 14.84
C VAL A 79 -8.31 14.71 13.45
N GLU A 80 -7.30 14.26 12.71
CA GLU A 80 -7.04 14.70 11.33
C GLU A 80 -8.27 14.47 10.45
N GLN A 81 -8.64 15.49 9.67
CA GLN A 81 -9.76 15.38 8.72
C GLN A 81 -9.21 15.07 7.32
N PRO A 82 -9.70 14.00 6.64
CA PRO A 82 -9.26 13.66 5.31
C PRO A 82 -9.54 14.78 4.30
N GLY A 83 -8.53 15.15 3.50
CA GLY A 83 -8.71 16.02 2.35
C GLY A 83 -9.63 15.39 1.30
N THR A 84 -10.34 16.21 0.50
CA THR A 84 -11.29 15.71 -0.51
C THR A 84 -10.68 15.48 -1.90
N LYS A 85 -9.40 15.80 -2.11
CA LYS A 85 -8.74 15.72 -3.42
C LYS A 85 -7.38 15.03 -3.35
N VAL A 86 -7.25 13.94 -4.10
CA VAL A 86 -6.01 13.18 -4.27
C VAL A 86 -5.11 13.86 -5.30
N THR A 87 -3.84 14.05 -4.97
CA THR A 87 -2.79 14.58 -5.86
C THR A 87 -1.67 13.57 -6.03
N ARG A 88 -1.20 13.39 -7.27
CA ARG A 88 -0.05 12.53 -7.59
C ARG A 88 1.24 13.27 -7.28
N THR A 89 1.99 12.81 -6.29
CA THR A 89 3.31 13.35 -5.93
C THR A 89 4.45 12.54 -6.53
N GLN A 90 4.24 11.24 -6.72
CA GLN A 90 5.15 10.32 -7.40
C GLN A 90 4.32 9.32 -8.22
N TRP A 91 4.75 9.05 -9.45
CA TRP A 91 4.03 8.14 -10.34
C TRP A 91 4.93 7.04 -10.90
N LEU A 92 4.30 6.00 -11.44
CA LEU A 92 5.00 4.89 -12.09
C LEU A 92 5.72 5.40 -13.34
N ASP A 93 7.04 5.18 -13.37
CA ASP A 93 7.80 5.25 -14.62
C ASP A 93 7.83 3.86 -15.27
N LEU A 94 6.88 3.62 -16.17
CA LEU A 94 6.76 2.36 -16.89
C LEU A 94 7.84 2.17 -17.97
N GLY A 95 8.60 3.21 -18.32
CA GLY A 95 9.67 3.14 -19.32
C GLY A 95 10.93 2.43 -18.83
N SER A 96 11.16 2.41 -17.52
CA SER A 96 12.32 1.76 -16.88
C SER A 96 12.09 0.29 -16.52
N LEU A 97 10.85 -0.19 -16.65
CA LEU A 97 10.49 -1.59 -16.43
C LEU A 97 10.49 -2.33 -17.78
N GLU A 98 11.24 -3.43 -17.88
CA GLU A 98 11.03 -4.43 -18.97
C GLU A 98 9.58 -4.97 -18.99
N MET A 99 8.81 -4.70 -17.93
CA MET A 99 7.38 -4.93 -17.73
C MET A 99 6.52 -3.70 -18.10
N ALA A 100 6.86 -2.94 -19.15
CA ALA A 100 6.16 -1.72 -19.56
C ALA A 100 4.65 -1.89 -19.86
N ASN A 101 4.14 -3.12 -19.84
CA ASN A 101 2.73 -3.42 -20.06
C ASN A 101 2.08 -4.11 -18.85
N LEU A 102 1.06 -3.45 -18.28
CA LEU A 102 0.22 -4.00 -17.21
C LEU A 102 -0.86 -4.96 -17.73
N ILE A 103 -1.08 -5.03 -19.05
CA ILE A 103 -2.08 -5.91 -19.67
C ILE A 103 -1.78 -7.37 -19.31
N GLY A 104 -2.80 -8.05 -18.78
CA GLY A 104 -2.73 -9.45 -18.38
C GLY A 104 -1.91 -9.72 -17.11
N LYS A 105 -1.57 -8.68 -16.34
CA LYS A 105 -0.86 -8.82 -15.06
C LYS A 105 -1.81 -8.62 -13.88
N ASN A 106 -1.66 -9.47 -12.86
CA ASN A 106 -2.31 -9.29 -11.57
C ASN A 106 -1.50 -8.29 -10.74
N VAL A 107 -2.05 -7.10 -10.54
CA VAL A 107 -1.38 -6.00 -9.81
C VAL A 107 -2.01 -5.85 -8.43
N LEU A 108 -1.23 -6.09 -7.38
CA LEU A 108 -1.68 -5.91 -6.00
C LEU A 108 -1.35 -4.49 -5.53
N ILE A 109 -2.38 -3.67 -5.31
CA ILE A 109 -2.24 -2.36 -4.67
C ILE A 109 -2.17 -2.59 -3.15
N VAL A 110 -1.23 -1.94 -2.48
CA VAL A 110 -0.96 -2.10 -1.06
C VAL A 110 -0.96 -0.75 -0.36
N ASP A 111 -1.77 -0.64 0.68
CA ASP A 111 -1.89 0.51 1.58
C ASP A 111 -2.04 0.02 3.02
N GLU A 112 -1.81 0.86 4.02
CA GLU A 112 -1.95 0.47 5.44
C GLU A 112 -3.39 0.51 5.95
N VAL A 113 -4.23 1.38 5.39
CA VAL A 113 -5.60 1.61 5.87
C VAL A 113 -6.53 1.99 4.71
N ASP A 114 -7.74 1.43 4.72
CA ASP A 114 -8.88 1.90 3.93
C ASP A 114 -9.85 2.60 4.88
N ASP A 115 -9.85 3.94 4.87
CA ASP A 115 -10.73 4.76 5.72
C ASP A 115 -12.00 5.19 4.97
N THR A 116 -11.91 6.26 4.18
CA THR A 116 -13.02 6.75 3.34
C THR A 116 -13.05 6.16 1.94
N ARG A 117 -12.11 5.25 1.61
CA ARG A 117 -11.85 4.69 0.27
C ARG A 117 -11.41 5.68 -0.81
N THR A 118 -11.34 6.98 -0.53
CA THR A 118 -10.99 8.01 -1.53
C THR A 118 -9.62 7.79 -2.17
N THR A 119 -8.63 7.32 -1.42
CA THR A 119 -7.30 6.99 -1.96
C THR A 119 -7.32 5.77 -2.87
N LEU A 120 -8.03 4.71 -2.49
CA LEU A 120 -8.09 3.45 -3.24
C LEU A 120 -9.00 3.53 -4.47
N GLU A 121 -9.97 4.44 -4.48
CA GLU A 121 -10.84 4.69 -5.63
C GLU A 121 -10.12 5.43 -6.77
N TYR A 122 -9.12 6.26 -6.44
CA TYR A 122 -8.39 7.12 -7.37
C TYR A 122 -7.41 6.37 -8.30
#